data_AF-A0A6A6DES4-F1
#
_entry.id   AF-A0A6A6DES4-F1
#
_cell.length_a   1.000
_cell.length_b   1.000
_cell.length_c   1.000
_cell.angle_alpha   90.00
_cell.angle_beta   90.00
_cell.angle_gamma   90.00
#
_symmetry.space_group_name_H-M   'P 1'
#
loop_
_entity.id
_entity.type
_entity.pdbx_description
1 polymer ?
#
loop_
_entity_poly.entity_id
_entity_poly.type
_entity_poly.pdbx_seq_one_letter_code
_entity_poly.pdbx_strand_id
1 'polypeptide(L)' 'MSLLHLANEVLCCISENLELERDINAFVQANRRLYRLLNTHLYRYNIRRSRSSALLWAAQHGQEATAQRLLEE' A
#
# COMPACT_ATOMS: atom_id res chain seq x y z
N MET A 1 -5.56 -15.43 -13.38
CA MET A 1 -6.38 -14.68 -12.41
C MET A 1 -7.08 -13.55 -13.15
N SER A 2 -8.41 -13.62 -13.33
CA SER A 2 -9.18 -12.63 -14.11
C SER A 2 -9.10 -11.21 -13.55
N LEU A 3 -8.95 -11.06 -12.22
CA LEU A 3 -8.75 -9.79 -11.55
C LEU A 3 -7.53 -9.01 -12.08
N LEU A 4 -6.45 -9.73 -12.42
CA LEU A 4 -5.22 -9.14 -12.96
C LEU A 4 -5.33 -8.75 -14.44
N HIS A 5 -6.50 -8.83 -15.06
CA HIS A 5 -6.75 -8.26 -16.39
C HIS A 5 -7.51 -6.93 -16.32
N LEU A 6 -7.96 -6.51 -15.14
CA LEU A 6 -8.58 -5.22 -14.95
C LEU A 6 -7.57 -4.08 -15.18
N ALA A 7 -8.11 -2.95 -15.64
CA ALA A 7 -7.37 -1.70 -15.79
C ALA A 7 -6.80 -1.24 -14.44
N ASN A 8 -5.70 -0.49 -14.49
CA ASN A 8 -4.99 -0.06 -13.29
C ASN A 8 -5.89 0.81 -12.39
N GLU A 9 -6.68 1.69 -13.01
CA GLU A 9 -7.62 2.58 -12.37
C GLU A 9 -8.67 1.80 -11.57
N VAL A 10 -9.17 0.69 -12.13
CA VAL A 10 -10.15 -0.17 -11.42
C VAL A 10 -9.50 -0.85 -10.23
N LEU A 11 -8.26 -1.32 -10.36
CA LEU A 11 -7.50 -1.90 -9.24
C LEU A 11 -7.23 -0.87 -8.14
N CYS A 12 -6.94 0.39 -8.50
CA CYS A 12 -6.80 1.49 -7.56
C CYS A 12 -8.14 1.79 -6.87
N CYS A 13 -9.25 1.87 -7.61
CA CYS A 13 -10.58 2.07 -7.01
C CYS A 13 -10.94 0.95 -6.03
N ILE A 14 -10.63 -0.31 -6.34
CA ILE A 14 -10.83 -1.42 -5.40
C ILE A 14 -10.02 -1.18 -4.13
N SER A 15 -8.74 -0.83 -4.27
CA SER A 15 -7.84 -0.54 -3.14
C SER A 15 -8.32 0.64 -2.28
N GLU A 16 -8.90 1.68 -2.89
CA GLU A 16 -9.40 2.86 -2.19
C GLU A 16 -10.70 2.60 -1.41
N ASN A 17 -11.46 1.58 -1.80
CA ASN A 17 -12.67 1.15 -1.10
C ASN A 17 -12.40 0.14 0.03
N LEU A 18 -11.15 -0.28 0.24
CA LEU A 18 -10.77 -1.07 1.41
C LEU A 18 -10.60 -0.13 2.61
N GLU A 19 -11.42 -0.30 3.64
CA GLU A 19 -11.43 0.60 4.79
C GLU A 19 -10.23 0.41 5.72
N LEU A 20 -9.76 -0.84 5.82
CA LEU A 20 -8.69 -1.22 6.74
C LEU A 20 -7.35 -1.29 6.00
N GLU A 21 -6.35 -0.59 6.55
CA GLU A 21 -4.99 -0.58 5.99
C GLU A 21 -4.39 -1.99 5.86
N ARG A 22 -4.73 -2.90 6.79
CA ARG A 22 -4.31 -4.30 6.71
C ARG A 22 -4.87 -5.03 5.49
N ASP A 23 -6.07 -4.69 5.06
CA ASP A 23 -6.73 -5.32 3.91
C ASP A 23 -6.12 -4.78 2.61
N ILE A 24 -5.82 -3.47 2.57
CA ILE A 24 -5.04 -2.86 1.49
C ILE A 24 -3.68 -3.55 1.36
N ASN A 25 -2.95 -3.70 2.47
CA ASN A 25 -1.65 -4.35 2.47
C ASN A 25 -1.73 -5.82 2.02
N ALA A 26 -2.72 -6.57 2.48
CA ALA A 26 -2.95 -7.94 2.03
C ALA A 26 -3.23 -8.00 0.52
N PHE A 27 -4.00 -7.04 -0.01
CA PHE A 27 -4.29 -6.94 -1.44
C PHE A 27 -3.04 -6.61 -2.26
N VAL A 28 -2.24 -5.64 -1.82
CA VAL A 28 -0.95 -5.25 -2.41
C VAL A 28 0.00 -6.46 -2.49
N GLN A 29 0.06 -7.28 -1.43
CA GLN A 29 0.97 -8.44 -1.35
C GLN A 29 0.48 -9.67 -2.13
N ALA A 30 -0.79 -9.72 -2.54
CA ALA A 30 -1.37 -10.90 -3.20
C ALA A 30 -0.74 -11.21 -4.58
N ASN A 31 -0.16 -10.21 -5.25
CA ASN A 31 0.50 -10.42 -6.54
C ASN A 31 1.57 -9.37 -6.85
N ARG A 32 2.64 -9.74 -7.57
CA ARG A 32 3.71 -8.82 -7.97
C ARG A 32 3.21 -7.61 -8.79
N ARG A 33 2.19 -7.76 -9.64
CA ARG A 33 1.59 -6.64 -10.39
C ARG A 33 0.88 -5.68 -9.43
N LEU A 34 0.09 -6.21 -8.51
CA LEU A 34 -0.62 -5.43 -7.50
C LEU A 34 0.37 -4.69 -6.60
N TYR A 35 1.43 -5.37 -6.17
CA TYR A 35 2.50 -4.77 -5.39
C TYR A 35 3.10 -3.54 -6.10
N ARG A 36 3.49 -3.69 -7.37
CA ARG A 36 4.08 -2.58 -8.12
C ARG A 36 3.12 -1.42 -8.35
N LEU A 37 1.83 -1.70 -8.53
CA LEU A 37 0.82 -0.69 -8.81
C LEU A 37 0.37 0.04 -7.54
N LEU A 38 0.11 -0.70 -6.46
CA LEU A 38 -0.67 -0.22 -5.31
C LEU A 38 0.19 0.07 -4.08
N ASN A 39 1.48 -0.31 -4.05
CA ASN A 39 2.32 -0.06 -2.88
C ASN A 39 2.52 1.44 -2.61
N THR A 40 2.65 2.27 -3.65
CA THR A 40 2.65 3.74 -3.52
C THR A 40 1.29 4.28 -3.05
N HIS A 41 0.18 3.70 -3.53
CA HIS A 41 -1.15 4.05 -3.03
C HIS A 41 -1.31 3.73 -1.53
N LEU A 42 -0.79 2.59 -1.07
CA LEU A 42 -0.80 2.20 0.34
C LEU A 42 -0.02 3.20 1.22
N TYR A 43 1.16 3.65 0.79
CA TYR A 43 1.93 4.65 1.55
C TYR A 43 1.23 6.00 1.61
N ARG A 44 0.70 6.49 0.49
CA ARG A 44 -0.07 7.74 0.47
C ARG A 44 -1.32 7.67 1.33
N TYR A 45 -1.98 6.50 1.35
CA TYR A 45 -3.11 6.26 2.23
C TYR A 45 -2.69 6.35 3.71
N ASN A 46 -1.60 5.68 4.09
CA ASN A 46 -1.08 5.69 5.46
C ASN A 46 -0.69 7.12 5.91
N ILE A 47 -0.02 7.88 5.06
CA ILE A 47 0.35 9.29 5.35
C ILE A 47 -0.90 10.14 5.58
N ARG A 48 -1.91 10.04 4.70
CA ARG A 48 -3.11 10.89 4.76
C ARG A 48 -4.10 10.49 5.84
N ARG A 49 -4.29 9.19 6.10
CA ARG A 49 -5.36 8.68 6.96
C ARG A 49 -4.88 8.09 8.28
N SER A 50 -3.66 7.55 8.30
CA SER A 50 -3.10 6.84 9.46
C SER A 50 -1.98 7.63 10.15
N ARG A 51 -1.83 8.92 9.84
CA ARG A 51 -0.82 9.83 10.45
C ARG A 51 0.59 9.27 10.37
N SER A 52 0.92 8.62 9.25
CA SER A 52 2.23 7.98 9.03
C SER A 52 2.56 6.89 10.04
N SER A 53 1.55 6.17 10.57
CA SER A 53 1.77 5.06 11.52
C SER A 53 2.66 3.95 10.95
N ALA A 54 2.69 3.75 9.63
CA ALA A 54 3.56 2.79 8.99
C ALA A 54 5.04 3.20 9.10
N LEU A 55 5.33 4.51 9.14
CA LEU A 55 6.69 5.01 9.33
C LEU A 55 7.17 4.73 10.75
N LEU A 56 6.30 4.97 11.74
CA LEU A 56 6.61 4.63 13.13
C LEU A 56 6.84 3.12 13.29
N TRP A 57 5.96 2.30 12.72
CA TRP A 57 6.11 0.85 12.74
C TRP A 57 7.43 0.41 12.08
N ALA A 58 7.76 0.97 10.91
CA ALA A 58 8.98 0.66 10.19
C ALA A 58 10.23 1.04 10.99
N ALA A 59 10.23 2.21 11.65
CA ALA A 59 11.31 2.65 12.54
C ALA A 59 11.46 1.72 13.76
N GLN A 60 10.35 1.31 14.37
CA GLN A 60 10.35 0.40 15.54
C GLN A 60 10.87 -1.00 15.22
N HIS A 61 10.64 -1.49 14.00
CA HIS A 61 10.95 -2.88 13.60
C HIS A 61 12.18 -2.99 12.68
N GLY A 62 12.96 -1.91 12.52
CA GLY A 62 14.16 -1.91 11.68
C GLY A 62 13.90 -2.11 10.19
N GLN A 63 12.72 -1.74 9.69
CA GLN A 63 12.35 -1.88 8.28
C GLN A 63 12.85 -0.68 7.46
N GLU A 64 14.17 -0.54 7.32
CA GLU A 64 14.83 0.62 6.71
C GLU A 64 14.29 0.93 5.29
N ALA A 65 14.20 -0.07 4.42
CA ALA A 65 13.72 0.13 3.05
C ALA A 65 12.27 0.65 2.99
N THR A 66 11.43 0.21 3.93
CA THR A 66 10.04 0.69 4.04
C THR A 66 10.00 2.12 4.59
N ALA A 67 10.83 2.42 5.59
CA ALA A 67 10.94 3.76 6.15
C ALA A 67 11.46 4.78 5.13
N GLN A 68 12.51 4.43 4.36
CA GLN A 68 13.03 5.27 3.27
C GLN A 68 11.95 5.56 2.24
N ARG A 69 11.24 4.53 1.76
CA ARG A 69 10.14 4.73 0.80
C ARG A 69 9.04 5.63 1.36
N LEU A 70 8.68 5.49 2.62
CA LEU A 70 7.67 6.35 3.27
C LEU A 70 8.14 7.81 3.44
N LEU A 71 9.45 8.05 3.49
CA LEU A 71 10.04 9.39 3.52
C LEU A 71 10.19 10.01 2.13
N GLU A 72 10.23 9.20 1.08
CA GLU A 72 10.34 9.62 -0.33
C GLU A 72 8.98 9.90 -1.00
N GLU A 73 7.86 9.48 -0.40
CA GLU A 73 6.48 9.74 -0.85
C GLU A 73 6.00 11.16 -0.56
#